data_AF-A0A0B1SI16-F1
#
_entry.id   AF-A0A0B1SI16-F1
#
_cell.length_a   1.000
_cell.length_b   1.000
_cell.length_c   1.000
_cell.angle_alpha   90.00
_cell.angle_beta   90.00
_cell.angle_gamma   90.00
#
_symmetry.space_group_name_H-M   'P 1'
#
loop_
_entity.id
_entity.type
_entity.pdbx_description
1 polymer ?
#
loop_
_entity_poly.entity_id
_entity_poly.type
_entity_poly.pdbx_seq_one_letter_code
_entity_poly.pdbx_strand_id
1 'polypeptide(L)'
;MFDGYTRLIPLTFLLGFYVSNVVSRWWRQFECLSWPEDLLSMLCTVIHANDETSQRRRHTIARYINLSSALAWRDISKKIRLRFPNVTNFIDAGLLTEKEYELLEKINEDCETIRWMTPLHWVQQIMRKEEEENKPTTSLFNNFMTELKLFRQSLRKLFCYDWVCVPLVYTQVSLIYPP
;
A
#
# COMPACT_ATOMS: atom_id res chain seq x y z
N MET A 1 33.74 -7.44 41.77
CA MET A 1 32.80 -6.36 42.16
C MET A 1 31.75 -6.05 41.08
N PHE A 2 31.93 -6.48 39.82
CA PHE A 2 30.99 -6.20 38.72
C PHE A 2 29.90 -7.28 38.48
N ASP A 3 30.07 -8.51 39.00
CA ASP A 3 29.10 -9.62 38.83
C ASP A 3 27.76 -9.45 39.55
N GLY A 4 27.65 -8.50 40.49
CA GLY A 4 26.41 -8.23 41.21
C GLY A 4 25.38 -7.47 40.36
N TYR A 5 25.85 -6.65 39.41
CA TYR A 5 25.00 -5.73 38.64
C TYR A 5 24.41 -6.37 37.38
N THR A 6 25.02 -7.43 36.84
CA THR A 6 24.51 -8.21 35.69
C THR A 6 23.32 -9.12 36.06
N ARG A 7 22.94 -9.19 37.33
CA ARG A 7 21.80 -10.00 37.83
C ARG A 7 20.47 -9.25 37.89
N LEU A 8 20.43 -7.93 37.73
CA LEU A 8 19.18 -7.18 37.72
C LEU A 8 18.63 -7.09 36.29
N ILE A 9 17.58 -7.87 36.04
CA ILE A 9 16.89 -8.13 34.77
C ILE A 9 17.71 -9.03 33.84
N PRO A 10 17.27 -10.29 33.59
CA PRO A 10 17.93 -11.15 32.62
C PRO A 10 17.87 -10.47 31.24
N LEU A 11 19.02 -10.12 30.67
CA LEU A 11 19.11 -9.51 29.34
C LEU A 11 18.40 -10.36 28.28
N THR A 12 18.41 -11.68 28.45
CA THR A 12 17.67 -12.65 27.66
C THR A 12 16.16 -12.38 27.65
N PHE A 13 15.59 -11.91 28.77
CA PHE A 13 14.16 -11.58 28.86
C PHE A 13 13.83 -10.30 28.08
N LEU A 14 14.62 -9.24 28.23
CA LEU A 14 14.45 -7.99 27.48
C LEU A 14 14.63 -8.21 25.97
N LEU A 15 15.66 -8.98 25.59
CA LEU A 15 15.90 -9.35 24.21
C LEU A 15 14.75 -10.20 23.65
N GLY A 16 14.24 -11.17 24.41
CA GLY A 16 13.09 -11.99 24.03
C GLY A 16 11.83 -11.14 23.77
N PHE A 17 11.54 -10.17 24.64
CA PHE A 17 10.41 -9.25 24.44
C PHE A 17 10.62 -8.36 23.20
N TYR A 18 11.81 -7.81 23.02
CA TYR A 18 12.15 -6.98 21.86
C TYR A 18 12.01 -7.76 20.54
N VAL A 19 12.62 -8.94 20.46
CA VAL A 19 12.56 -9.81 19.28
C VAL A 19 11.12 -10.21 18.98
N SER A 20 10.35 -10.60 19.99
CA SER A 20 8.93 -10.93 19.83
C SER A 20 8.13 -9.75 19.25
N ASN A 21 8.38 -8.53 19.72
CA ASN A 21 7.74 -7.33 19.19
C ASN A 21 8.14 -7.06 17.72
N VAL A 22 9.43 -7.17 17.40
CA VAL A 22 9.94 -6.98 16.04
C VAL A 22 9.37 -8.02 15.07
N VAL A 23 9.36 -9.30 15.45
CA VAL A 23 8.79 -10.39 14.63
C VAL A 23 7.29 -10.19 14.42
N SER A 24 6.55 -9.82 15.47
CA SER A 24 5.11 -9.54 15.36
C SER A 24 4.84 -8.37 14.40
N ARG A 25 5.62 -7.29 14.49
CA ARG A 25 5.50 -6.15 13.56
C ARG A 25 5.90 -6.51 12.13
N TRP A 26 6.94 -7.30 11.95
CA TRP A 26 7.35 -7.79 10.62
C TRP A 26 6.25 -8.62 9.97
N TRP A 27 5.68 -9.57 10.71
CA TRP A 27 4.60 -10.41 10.20
C TRP A 27 3.36 -9.59 9.83
N ARG A 28 2.95 -8.66 10.70
CA ARG A 28 1.80 -7.78 10.40
C ARG A 28 2.03 -6.84 9.22
N GLN A 29 3.28 -6.43 8.95
CA GLN A 29 3.60 -5.67 7.73
C GLN A 29 3.41 -6.55 6.49
N PHE A 30 3.89 -7.80 6.54
CA PHE A 30 3.69 -8.76 5.47
C PHE A 30 2.20 -9.01 5.19
N GLU A 31 1.38 -9.17 6.21
CA GLU A 31 -0.08 -9.33 6.09
C GLU A 31 -0.79 -8.10 5.50
N CYS A 32 -0.16 -6.92 5.53
CA CYS A 32 -0.72 -5.71 4.91
C CYS A 32 -0.39 -5.59 3.42
N LEU A 33 0.41 -6.49 2.84
CA LEU A 33 0.65 -6.54 1.40
C LEU A 33 -0.61 -7.05 0.70
N SER A 34 -1.47 -6.12 0.29
CA SER A 34 -2.70 -6.43 -0.44
C SER A 34 -2.41 -6.77 -1.90
N TRP A 35 -2.87 -7.94 -2.31
CA TRP A 35 -2.84 -8.40 -3.70
C TRP A 35 -4.07 -7.89 -4.46
N PRO A 36 -3.95 -7.54 -5.75
CA PRO A 36 -5.07 -7.01 -6.52
C PRO A 36 -6.07 -8.08 -6.97
N GLU A 37 -5.72 -9.36 -6.89
CA GLU A 37 -6.43 -10.48 -7.54
C GLU A 37 -7.92 -10.54 -7.20
N ASP A 38 -8.28 -10.48 -5.92
CA ASP A 38 -9.68 -10.52 -5.48
C ASP A 38 -10.46 -9.31 -6.02
N LEU A 39 -9.88 -8.11 -5.92
CA LEU A 39 -10.48 -6.87 -6.39
C LEU A 39 -10.70 -6.89 -7.91
N LEU A 40 -9.74 -7.42 -8.67
CA LEU A 40 -9.83 -7.54 -10.13
C LEU A 40 -10.82 -8.63 -10.56
N SER A 41 -10.91 -9.73 -9.81
CA SER A 41 -11.92 -10.76 -10.04
C SER A 41 -13.33 -10.20 -9.87
N MET A 42 -13.57 -9.44 -8.79
CA MET A 42 -14.85 -8.76 -8.58
C MET A 42 -15.16 -7.71 -9.64
N LEU A 43 -14.15 -6.95 -10.10
CA LEU A 43 -14.30 -5.97 -11.17
C LEU A 43 -14.92 -6.60 -12.42
N CYS A 44 -14.50 -7.82 -12.79
CA CYS A 44 -15.04 -8.54 -13.94
C CYS A 44 -16.52 -8.92 -13.77
N THR A 45 -17.01 -9.05 -12.54
CA THR A 45 -18.44 -9.32 -12.29
C THR A 45 -19.28 -8.04 -12.32
N VAL A 46 -18.70 -6.90 -11.91
CA VAL A 46 -19.37 -5.59 -11.98
C VAL A 46 -19.43 -5.09 -13.42
N ILE A 47 -18.29 -5.05 -14.10
CA ILE A 47 -18.15 -4.63 -15.50
C ILE A 47 -18.02 -5.90 -16.34
N HIS A 48 -19.13 -6.57 -16.63
CA HIS A 48 -19.15 -7.88 -17.29
C HIS A 48 -19.23 -7.80 -18.83
N ALA A 49 -19.59 -6.65 -19.38
CA ALA A 49 -19.75 -6.50 -20.83
C ALA A 49 -18.42 -6.65 -21.59
N ASN A 50 -18.49 -7.21 -22.80
CA ASN A 50 -17.33 -7.53 -23.63
C ASN A 50 -17.06 -6.50 -24.75
N ASP A 51 -17.71 -5.35 -24.72
CA ASP A 51 -17.41 -4.24 -25.62
C ASP A 51 -16.06 -3.58 -25.31
N GLU A 52 -15.56 -2.83 -26.28
CA GLU A 52 -14.27 -2.16 -26.19
C GLU A 52 -14.21 -1.16 -25.03
N THR A 53 -15.31 -0.48 -24.70
CA THR A 53 -15.37 0.51 -23.62
C THR A 53 -15.24 -0.17 -22.26
N SER A 54 -16.01 -1.23 -22.01
CA SER A 54 -15.91 -2.01 -20.78
C SER A 54 -14.55 -2.68 -20.61
N GLN A 55 -13.96 -3.22 -21.69
CA GLN A 55 -12.59 -3.76 -21.65
C GLN A 55 -11.57 -2.68 -21.28
N ARG A 56 -11.64 -1.50 -21.91
CA ARG A 56 -10.77 -0.36 -21.58
C ARG A 56 -10.94 0.08 -20.12
N ARG A 57 -12.17 0.12 -19.58
CA ARG A 57 -12.43 0.43 -18.16
C ARG A 57 -11.76 -0.59 -17.24
N ARG A 58 -11.94 -1.89 -17.50
CA ARG A 58 -11.31 -2.95 -16.71
C ARG A 58 -9.79 -2.85 -16.70
N HIS A 59 -9.16 -2.70 -17.87
CA HIS A 59 -7.70 -2.57 -17.98
C HIS A 59 -7.18 -1.30 -17.30
N THR A 60 -7.89 -0.18 -17.43
CA THR A 60 -7.51 1.09 -16.79
C THR A 60 -7.58 0.99 -15.27
N ILE A 61 -8.66 0.40 -14.73
CA ILE A 61 -8.80 0.18 -13.29
C ILE A 61 -7.70 -0.76 -12.78
N ALA A 62 -7.42 -1.85 -13.49
CA ALA A 62 -6.35 -2.78 -13.12
C ALA A 62 -4.99 -2.09 -13.06
N ARG A 63 -4.69 -1.27 -14.07
CA ARG A 63 -3.46 -0.46 -14.11
C ARG A 63 -3.39 0.54 -12.96
N TYR A 64 -4.49 1.21 -12.61
CA TYR A 64 -4.53 2.16 -11.48
C TYR A 64 -4.35 1.49 -10.12
N ILE A 65 -4.94 0.30 -9.91
CA ILE A 65 -4.72 -0.48 -8.68
C ILE A 65 -3.23 -0.83 -8.56
N ASN A 66 -2.62 -1.32 -9.64
CA ASN A 66 -1.19 -1.66 -9.66
C ASN A 66 -0.29 -0.43 -9.48
N LEU A 67 -0.63 0.69 -10.11
CA LEU A 67 0.07 1.98 -9.96
C LEU A 67 0.01 2.48 -8.50
N SER A 68 -1.15 2.38 -7.84
CA SER A 68 -1.29 2.73 -6.42
C SER A 68 -0.35 1.91 -5.54
N SER A 69 -0.27 0.59 -5.75
CA SER A 69 0.67 -0.26 -5.03
C SER A 69 2.12 0.12 -5.33
N ALA A 70 2.46 0.34 -6.61
CA ALA A 70 3.82 0.67 -7.01
C ALA A 70 4.30 2.00 -6.41
N LEU A 71 3.45 3.02 -6.39
CA LEU A 71 3.72 4.31 -5.73
C LEU A 71 3.90 4.11 -4.23
N ALA A 72 2.96 3.43 -3.57
CA ALA A 72 3.03 3.17 -2.13
C ALA A 72 4.32 2.41 -1.74
N TRP A 73 4.64 1.34 -2.47
CA TRP A 73 5.80 0.53 -2.18
C TRP A 73 7.12 1.23 -2.52
N ARG A 74 7.16 2.13 -3.51
CA ARG A 74 8.34 2.96 -3.80
C ARG A 74 8.65 3.90 -2.64
N ASP A 75 7.63 4.44 -2.00
CA ASP A 75 7.78 5.36 -0.88
C ASP A 75 8.23 4.64 0.40
N ILE A 76 7.92 3.35 0.56
CA ILE A 76 8.26 2.58 1.77
C ILE A 76 9.53 1.71 1.58
N SER A 77 9.70 1.10 0.40
CA SER A 77 10.77 0.13 0.14
C SER A 77 11.94 0.75 -0.61
N LYS A 78 13.10 0.78 0.04
CA LYS A 78 14.37 1.19 -0.59
C LYS A 78 14.66 0.42 -1.88
N LYS A 79 14.38 -0.89 -1.92
CA LYS A 79 14.63 -1.73 -3.09
C LYS A 79 13.78 -1.29 -4.29
N ILE A 80 12.52 -0.94 -4.06
CA ILE A 80 11.62 -0.48 -5.11
C ILE A 80 11.97 0.95 -5.53
N ARG A 81 12.35 1.81 -4.57
CA ARG A 81 12.87 3.15 -4.87
C ARG A 81 14.12 3.14 -5.73
N LEU A 82 15.02 2.18 -5.53
CA LEU A 82 16.21 2.01 -6.38
C LEU A 82 15.84 1.52 -7.79
N ARG A 83 14.79 0.70 -7.93
CA ARG A 83 14.30 0.23 -9.23
C ARG A 83 13.53 1.31 -10.00
N PHE A 84 12.78 2.15 -9.29
CA PHE A 84 12.01 3.27 -9.84
C PHE A 84 12.40 4.58 -9.13
N PRO A 85 13.59 5.15 -9.43
CA PRO A 85 14.05 6.36 -8.76
C PRO A 85 13.11 7.54 -8.96
N ASN A 86 12.53 7.69 -10.15
CA ASN A 86 11.62 8.77 -10.51
C ASN A 86 10.22 8.22 -10.80
N VAL A 87 9.18 9.04 -10.56
CA VAL A 87 7.79 8.67 -10.88
C VAL A 87 7.62 8.46 -12.40
N THR A 88 8.40 9.16 -13.22
CA THR A 88 8.43 8.99 -14.68
C THR A 88 8.84 7.57 -15.09
N ASN A 89 9.59 6.82 -14.27
CA ASN A 89 9.90 5.42 -14.58
C ASN A 89 8.65 4.52 -14.60
N PHE A 90 7.54 4.95 -14.00
CA PHE A 90 6.26 4.25 -14.13
C PHE A 90 5.60 4.46 -15.50
N ILE A 91 5.99 5.49 -16.25
CA ILE A 91 5.61 5.67 -17.65
C ILE A 91 6.30 4.62 -18.51
N ASP A 92 7.62 4.48 -18.36
CA ASP A 92 8.41 3.45 -19.05
C ASP A 92 7.93 2.03 -18.72
N ALA A 93 7.47 1.81 -17.49
CA ALA A 93 6.91 0.53 -17.04
C ALA A 93 5.46 0.29 -17.52
N GLY A 94 4.83 1.24 -18.22
CA GLY A 94 3.46 1.13 -18.70
C GLY A 94 2.38 1.20 -17.61
N LEU A 95 2.72 1.63 -16.39
CA LEU A 95 1.77 1.81 -15.29
C LEU A 95 1.11 3.18 -15.29
N LEU A 96 1.76 4.18 -15.90
CA LEU A 96 1.33 5.56 -15.96
C LEU A 96 1.42 6.08 -17.40
N THR A 97 0.50 6.93 -17.83
CA THR A 97 0.65 7.67 -19.10
C THR A 97 1.22 9.06 -18.85
N GLU A 98 1.78 9.72 -19.86
CA GLU A 98 2.31 11.09 -19.74
C GLU A 98 1.24 12.07 -19.23
N LYS A 99 0.02 11.98 -19.75
CA LYS A 99 -1.11 12.82 -19.32
C LYS A 99 -1.49 12.59 -17.86
N GLU A 100 -1.50 11.32 -17.43
CA GLU A 100 -1.78 10.99 -16.03
C GLU A 100 -0.65 11.41 -15.11
N TYR A 101 0.60 11.39 -15.59
CA TYR A 101 1.75 11.92 -14.84
C TYR A 101 1.60 13.42 -14.57
N GLU A 102 1.27 14.21 -15.58
CA GLU A 102 1.01 15.66 -15.41
C GLU A 102 -0.08 15.92 -14.37
N LEU A 103 -1.19 15.17 -14.43
CA LEU A 103 -2.27 15.26 -13.44
C LEU A 103 -1.81 14.84 -12.04
N LEU A 104 -0.99 13.80 -11.96
CA LEU A 104 -0.46 13.28 -10.70
C LEU A 104 0.49 14.29 -10.05
N GLU A 105 1.36 14.94 -10.83
CA GLU A 105 2.28 15.97 -10.33
C GLU A 105 1.53 17.20 -9.84
N LYS A 106 0.53 17.67 -10.60
CA LYS A 106 -0.31 18.78 -10.17
C LYS A 106 -1.00 18.51 -8.83
N ILE A 107 -1.53 17.30 -8.63
CA ILE A 107 -2.15 16.92 -7.35
C ILE A 107 -1.09 16.82 -6.24
N ASN A 108 0.14 16.40 -6.57
CA ASN A 108 1.22 16.29 -5.60
C ASN A 108 1.71 17.66 -5.12
N GLU A 109 1.69 18.70 -5.97
CA GLU A 109 1.98 20.08 -5.58
C GLU A 109 0.99 20.57 -4.50
N ASP A 110 -0.28 20.20 -4.62
CA ASP A 110 -1.31 20.55 -3.63
C ASP A 110 -1.20 19.69 -2.34
N CYS A 111 -0.75 18.43 -2.45
CA CYS A 111 -0.66 17.50 -1.33
C CYS A 111 0.46 16.44 -1.51
N GLU A 112 1.65 16.73 -1.00
CA GLU A 112 2.83 15.86 -1.18
C GLU A 112 2.71 14.46 -0.55
N THR A 113 1.90 14.29 0.49
CA THR A 113 1.96 13.08 1.35
C THR A 113 1.06 11.92 0.89
N ILE A 114 0.31 12.08 -0.21
CA ILE A 114 -0.74 11.12 -0.57
C ILE A 114 -0.81 10.80 -2.08
N ARG A 115 0.31 10.91 -2.81
CA ARG A 115 0.38 10.60 -4.25
C ARG A 115 -0.17 9.20 -4.60
N TRP A 116 0.09 8.20 -3.75
CA TRP A 116 -0.38 6.82 -3.96
C TRP A 116 -1.92 6.67 -3.89
N MET A 117 -2.67 7.58 -3.26
CA MET A 117 -4.14 7.47 -3.22
C MET A 117 -4.80 7.97 -4.50
N THR A 118 -4.12 8.81 -5.28
CA THR A 118 -4.68 9.43 -6.49
C THR A 118 -5.21 8.40 -7.49
N PRO A 119 -4.49 7.31 -7.85
CA PRO A 119 -5.02 6.29 -8.74
C PRO A 119 -6.27 5.60 -8.19
N LEU A 120 -6.38 5.40 -6.87
CA LEU A 120 -7.58 4.82 -6.25
C LEU A 120 -8.79 5.75 -6.37
N HIS A 121 -8.60 7.07 -6.28
CA HIS A 121 -9.66 8.03 -6.55
C HIS A 121 -10.09 8.00 -8.03
N TRP A 122 -9.15 7.85 -8.97
CA TRP A 122 -9.49 7.68 -10.38
C TRP A 122 -10.30 6.40 -10.64
N VAL A 123 -9.98 5.30 -9.95
CA VAL A 123 -10.81 4.08 -9.98
C VAL A 123 -12.25 4.40 -9.53
N GLN A 124 -12.42 5.10 -8.40
CA GLN A 124 -13.75 5.49 -7.92
C GLN A 124 -14.50 6.37 -8.92
N GLN A 125 -13.81 7.27 -9.64
CA GLN A 125 -14.42 8.08 -10.69
C GLN A 125 -14.88 7.24 -11.88
N ILE A 126 -14.10 6.25 -12.31
CA ILE A 126 -14.51 5.33 -13.38
C ILE A 126 -15.72 4.51 -12.93
N MET A 127 -15.71 3.97 -11.71
CA MET A 127 -16.83 3.19 -11.17
C MET A 127 -18.10 4.02 -11.04
N ARG A 128 -18.00 5.30 -10.67
CA ARG A 128 -19.16 6.20 -10.60
C ARG A 128 -19.79 6.42 -11.98
N LYS A 129 -18.96 6.59 -13.02
CA LYS A 129 -19.44 6.67 -14.41
C LYS A 129 -20.08 5.36 -14.87
N GLU A 130 -19.51 4.23 -14.50
CA GLU A 130 -20.10 2.91 -14.78
C GLU A 130 -21.48 2.76 -14.11
N GLU A 131 -21.64 3.24 -12.89
CA GLU A 131 -22.92 3.24 -12.17
C GLU A 131 -23.98 4.09 -12.87
N GLU A 132 -23.61 5.30 -13.31
CA GLU A 132 -24.50 6.23 -14.01
C GLU A 132 -24.96 5.69 -15.38
N GLU A 133 -24.04 5.09 -16.14
CA GLU A 133 -24.29 4.66 -17.51
C GLU A 133 -24.96 3.29 -17.59
N ASN A 134 -24.47 2.31 -16.82
CA ASN A 134 -24.81 0.90 -16.99
C ASN A 134 -25.62 0.31 -15.82
N LYS A 135 -25.71 1.03 -14.68
CA LYS A 135 -26.47 0.61 -13.49
C LYS A 135 -26.20 -0.85 -13.11
N PRO A 136 -24.94 -1.21 -12.80
CA PRO A 136 -24.58 -2.58 -12.48
C PRO A 136 -25.34 -3.05 -11.24
N THR A 137 -25.37 -4.37 -11.02
CA THR A 137 -26.03 -4.94 -9.85
C THR A 137 -25.48 -4.33 -8.55
N THR A 138 -26.35 -3.67 -7.78
CA THR A 138 -25.97 -2.88 -6.61
C THR A 138 -25.16 -3.67 -5.58
N SER A 139 -25.47 -4.95 -5.38
CA SER A 139 -24.71 -5.81 -4.46
C SER A 139 -23.26 -6.03 -4.92
N LEU A 140 -23.04 -6.32 -6.20
CA LEU A 140 -21.70 -6.50 -6.77
C LEU A 140 -20.90 -5.21 -6.72
N PHE A 141 -21.53 -4.08 -7.04
CA PHE A 141 -20.92 -2.76 -6.96
C PHE A 141 -20.49 -2.42 -5.53
N ASN A 142 -21.38 -2.60 -4.55
CA ASN A 142 -21.09 -2.35 -3.13
C ASN A 142 -19.97 -3.26 -2.60
N ASN A 143 -19.93 -4.52 -3.04
CA ASN A 143 -18.86 -5.45 -2.68
C ASN A 143 -17.51 -4.96 -3.23
N PHE A 144 -17.46 -4.58 -4.52
CA PHE A 144 -16.24 -4.01 -5.11
C PHE A 144 -15.76 -2.75 -4.37
N MET A 145 -16.68 -1.84 -4.04
CA MET A 145 -16.33 -0.62 -3.31
C MET A 145 -15.82 -0.90 -1.88
N THR A 146 -16.35 -1.93 -1.24
CA THR A 146 -15.86 -2.40 0.08
C THR A 146 -14.45 -2.96 -0.03
N GLU A 147 -14.18 -3.74 -1.06
CA GLU A 147 -12.87 -4.36 -1.30
C GLU A 147 -11.81 -3.33 -1.70
N LEU A 148 -12.19 -2.34 -2.51
CA LEU A 148 -11.33 -1.19 -2.79
C LEU A 148 -10.97 -0.41 -1.52
N LYS A 149 -11.92 -0.27 -0.57
CA LYS A 149 -11.66 0.35 0.73
C LYS A 149 -10.70 -0.49 1.57
N LEU A 150 -10.86 -1.82 1.61
CA LEU A 150 -9.95 -2.73 2.34
C LEU A 150 -8.54 -2.70 1.75
N PHE A 151 -8.42 -2.70 0.42
CA PHE A 151 -7.15 -2.53 -0.29
C PHE A 151 -6.45 -1.23 0.11
N ARG A 152 -7.18 -0.10 0.06
CA ARG A 152 -6.66 1.21 0.51
C ARG A 152 -6.22 1.20 1.98
N GLN A 153 -6.98 0.53 2.86
CA GLN A 153 -6.63 0.42 4.28
C GLN A 153 -5.34 -0.39 4.48
N SER A 154 -5.11 -1.43 3.68
CA SER A 154 -3.90 -2.24 3.73
C SER A 154 -2.66 -1.42 3.33
N LEU A 155 -2.74 -0.65 2.25
CA LEU A 155 -1.70 0.31 1.87
C LEU A 155 -1.48 1.37 2.96
N ARG A 156 -2.54 1.92 3.55
CA ARG A 156 -2.42 2.89 4.66
C ARG A 156 -1.71 2.29 5.87
N LYS A 157 -1.99 1.04 6.23
CA LYS A 157 -1.31 0.35 7.34
C LYS A 157 0.19 0.20 7.07
N LEU A 158 0.58 -0.15 5.85
CA LEU A 158 2.00 -0.20 5.45
C LEU A 158 2.69 1.15 5.67
N PHE A 159 2.06 2.26 5.24
CA PHE A 159 2.58 3.60 5.50
C PHE A 159 2.70 3.90 7.00
N CYS A 160 1.73 3.48 7.82
CA CYS A 160 1.82 3.67 9.27
C CYS A 160 2.97 2.89 9.89
N TYR A 161 3.31 1.70 9.38
CA TYR A 161 4.45 0.93 9.86
C TYR A 161 5.79 1.57 9.51
N ASP A 162 5.89 2.18 8.32
CA ASP A 162 7.06 2.94 7.89
C ASP A 162 7.23 4.22 8.71
N TRP A 163 6.13 4.96 8.93
CA TRP A 163 6.16 6.22 9.67
C TRP A 163 6.39 6.02 11.17
N VAL A 164 5.78 5.00 11.78
CA VAL A 164 5.86 4.71 13.22
C VAL A 164 6.75 3.50 13.46
N CYS A 165 8.07 3.76 13.52
CA CYS A 165 9.08 2.76 13.86
C CYS A 165 8.93 2.21 15.29
N VAL A 166 9.62 1.11 15.59
CA VAL A 166 9.80 0.66 16.98
C VAL A 166 10.44 1.81 17.77
N PRO A 167 9.92 2.18 18.97
CA PRO A 167 10.48 3.28 19.76
C PRO A 167 11.99 3.16 19.90
N LEU A 168 12.70 4.26 19.61
CA LEU A 168 14.16 4.28 19.59
C LEU A 168 14.76 3.79 20.91
N VAL A 169 14.13 4.16 22.03
CA VAL A 169 14.53 3.72 23.37
C VAL A 169 14.60 2.20 23.52
N TYR A 170 13.66 1.45 22.92
CA TYR A 170 13.70 -0.02 22.99
C TYR A 170 14.83 -0.61 22.14
N THR A 171 15.17 0.04 21.03
CA THR A 171 16.31 -0.35 20.20
C THR A 171 17.65 0.02 20.88
N GLN A 172 17.71 1.14 21.59
CA GLN A 172 18.91 1.55 22.32
C GLN A 172 19.18 0.67 23.54
N VAL A 173 18.15 0.32 24.31
CA VAL A 173 18.28 -0.56 25.48
C VAL A 173 18.76 -1.95 25.07
N SER A 174 18.30 -2.50 23.94
CA SER A 174 18.80 -3.80 23.45
C SER A 174 20.23 -3.75 22.91
N LEU A 175 20.70 -2.60 22.40
CA LEU A 175 22.06 -2.42 21.90
C LEU A 175 23.10 -2.17 23.01
N ILE A 176 22.72 -1.47 24.08
CA ILE A 176 23.62 -1.17 25.21
C ILE A 176 23.94 -2.43 26.03
N TYR A 177 23.04 -3.43 25.99
CA TYR A 177 23.20 -4.69 26.68
C TYR A 177 23.21 -5.88 25.70
N PRO A 178 24.31 -6.07 24.93
CA PRO A 178 24.45 -7.24 24.07
C PRO A 178 24.53 -8.52 24.93
N PRO A 179 24.09 -9.68 24.38
CA PRO A 179 24.11 -10.96 25.08
C PRO A 179 25.53 -11.44 25.43
#